data_AF-A0A265QBY9-F1
#
_entry.id   AF-A0A265QBY9-F1
#
_cell.length_a   1.000
_cell.length_b   1.000
_cell.length_c   1.000
_cell.angle_alpha   90.00
_cell.angle_beta   90.00
_cell.angle_gamma   90.00
#
_symmetry.space_group_name_H-M   'P 1'
#
loop_
_entity.id
_entity.type
_entity.pdbx_description
1 polymer ?
#
loop_
_entity_poly.entity_id
_entity_poly.type
_entity_poly.pdbx_seq_one_letter_code
_entity_poly.pdbx_strand_id
1 'polypeptide(L)'
;MKNKKIILLLIITILLIGCSEKKEPIKLIEVSGEGSTIYENDNIKIKIADNVNEKETIYTSILNELQKIDEFSPIENIEIQISKQYIVPNIDKIIKCDAKFIETEEFKKELIKKSYGIYDNWISEGLYAKIYNTEKSQIDFATYYSDNEFSLFGARFFEPFASKEEIESVKSASIDLVEYLLENNKKMELIKNNIELSDIEAWAKEKDIDLSYQREIESLMNRMEVYDIADKLIINTREEINGFKIDISIADIKTGHEKTEQYDTSKKIEQIILRFDRDILAIKKGIENDAPRFYAEYKEVLNNVPKIKYIFEMPSEPFRGGGYVMKGTDEIYLININTQVHEYCHFLFHNPFIKKDIVVNKPSGLDEGIANYLYVVYSETYGKWIERTFYVIENPMERNGVENATSDILIAVEKLSEKQLNIYTENNISANNVEEILKSKNKRILASHVEYSFTIKISETITGDKLSRGIAPLDLMNEGDSMDYVVNFSFIPYLIEEYGLEKILYLNVASFDGLTYKEVFGKTFDELKVDWMDYLKETIKGIESIL
;
A
#
# COMPACT_ATOMS: atom_id res chain seq x y z
N MET A 1 -2.56 -74.84 33.27
CA MET A 1 -3.24 -73.66 32.71
C MET A 1 -2.72 -72.41 33.40
N LYS A 2 -1.84 -71.60 32.77
CA LYS A 2 -1.56 -70.21 33.15
C LYS A 2 -0.70 -69.51 32.08
N ASN A 3 -1.10 -68.27 31.78
CA ASN A 3 -0.30 -67.18 31.21
C ASN A 3 0.11 -67.21 29.73
N LYS A 4 -0.90 -67.25 28.85
CA LYS A 4 -0.83 -66.85 27.42
C LYS A 4 -1.23 -65.38 27.17
N LYS A 5 -1.22 -64.48 28.17
CA LYS A 5 -1.84 -63.14 28.06
C LYS A 5 -0.94 -61.91 28.28
N ILE A 6 0.38 -62.06 28.48
CA ILE A 6 1.24 -60.89 28.80
C ILE A 6 2.17 -60.46 27.65
N ILE A 7 2.38 -61.31 26.63
CA ILE A 7 3.33 -60.98 25.54
C ILE A 7 2.65 -60.29 24.33
N LEU A 8 1.32 -60.39 24.19
CA LEU A 8 0.59 -59.70 23.12
C LEU A 8 0.23 -58.24 23.44
N LEU A 9 0.38 -57.82 24.72
CA LEU A 9 0.07 -56.45 25.14
C LEU A 9 1.25 -55.49 25.01
N LEU A 10 2.47 -55.97 24.74
CA LEU A 10 3.66 -55.13 24.55
C LEU A 10 3.94 -54.79 23.09
N ILE A 11 3.39 -55.57 22.15
CA ILE A 11 3.55 -55.34 20.70
C ILE A 11 2.49 -54.35 20.18
N ILE A 12 1.37 -54.18 20.89
CA ILE A 12 0.31 -53.24 20.49
C ILE A 12 0.55 -51.82 21.05
N THR A 13 1.30 -51.65 22.14
CA THR A 13 1.70 -50.33 22.65
C THR A 13 2.86 -49.69 21.90
N ILE A 14 3.61 -50.46 21.10
CA ILE A 14 4.68 -49.94 20.22
C ILE A 14 4.12 -49.56 18.83
N LEU A 15 2.86 -49.90 18.53
CA LEU A 15 2.20 -49.61 17.25
C LEU A 15 1.13 -48.49 17.33
N LEU A 16 0.99 -47.81 18.48
CA LEU A 16 -0.01 -46.74 18.71
C LEU A 16 0.56 -45.40 19.21
N ILE A 17 1.89 -45.27 19.32
CA ILE A 17 2.53 -43.95 19.35
C ILE A 17 2.91 -43.69 17.90
N GLY A 18 2.21 -42.75 17.27
CA GLY A 18 2.29 -42.46 15.85
C GLY A 18 3.74 -42.39 15.36
N CYS A 19 3.96 -42.87 14.14
CA CYS A 19 5.16 -42.64 13.37
C CYS A 19 5.46 -41.14 13.26
N SER A 20 6.10 -40.54 14.26
CA SER A 20 7.06 -39.49 14.01
C SER A 20 8.38 -40.21 13.77
N GLU A 21 8.83 -40.20 12.52
CA GLU A 21 10.23 -40.44 12.24
C GLU A 21 11.02 -39.57 13.21
N LYS A 22 11.92 -40.15 14.02
CA LYS A 22 12.89 -39.36 14.74
C LYS A 22 13.66 -38.56 13.69
N LYS A 23 13.28 -37.29 13.51
CA LYS A 23 13.99 -36.41 12.60
C LYS A 23 15.43 -36.34 13.06
N GLU A 24 16.35 -36.52 12.13
CA GLU A 24 17.75 -36.33 12.44
C GLU A 24 17.95 -34.91 12.97
N PRO A 25 18.82 -34.71 13.98
CA PRO A 25 19.13 -33.37 14.44
C PRO A 25 19.71 -32.55 13.30
N ILE A 26 19.40 -31.25 13.27
CA ILE A 26 19.94 -30.32 12.30
C ILE A 26 21.47 -30.35 12.42
N LYS A 27 22.14 -30.67 11.30
CA LYS A 27 23.60 -30.63 11.18
C LYS A 27 23.96 -29.47 10.27
N LEU A 28 24.72 -28.52 10.80
CA LEU A 28 25.27 -27.40 10.05
C LEU A 28 26.79 -27.54 9.99
N ILE A 29 27.36 -27.21 8.83
CA ILE A 29 28.80 -27.23 8.62
C ILE A 29 29.32 -25.81 8.82
N GLU A 30 30.39 -25.65 9.60
CA GLU A 30 31.09 -24.37 9.70
C GLU A 30 31.91 -24.13 8.42
N VAL A 31 31.72 -22.95 7.83
CA VAL A 31 32.40 -22.52 6.61
C VAL A 31 33.11 -21.20 6.89
N SER A 32 34.35 -21.06 6.40
CA SER A 32 35.11 -19.82 6.54
C SER A 32 34.46 -18.70 5.73
N GLY A 33 33.97 -17.67 6.42
CA GLY A 33 33.48 -16.43 5.80
C GLY A 33 34.43 -15.26 6.06
N GLU A 34 34.60 -14.37 5.09
CA GLU A 34 35.35 -13.13 5.30
C GLU A 34 34.56 -12.22 6.26
N GLY A 35 35.14 -11.93 7.44
CA GLY A 35 34.53 -11.07 8.46
C GLY A 35 33.39 -11.69 9.28
N SER A 36 33.17 -13.01 9.17
CA SER A 36 32.11 -13.71 9.91
C SER A 36 32.34 -15.22 9.98
N THR A 37 31.83 -15.85 11.04
CA THR A 37 31.66 -17.31 11.10
C THR A 37 30.32 -17.68 10.47
N ILE A 38 30.31 -18.64 9.53
CA ILE A 38 29.09 -19.11 8.83
C ILE A 38 28.86 -20.57 9.18
N TYR A 39 27.61 -20.90 9.53
CA TYR A 39 27.14 -22.27 9.71
C TYR A 39 26.02 -22.52 8.73
N GLU A 40 26.14 -23.52 7.85
CA GLU A 40 25.12 -23.76 6.83
C GLU A 40 24.90 -25.23 6.46
N ASN A 41 23.73 -25.51 5.91
CA ASN A 41 23.37 -26.67 5.10
C ASN A 41 22.49 -26.20 3.91
N ASP A 42 21.82 -27.12 3.22
CA ASP A 42 21.00 -26.78 2.03
C ASP A 42 19.81 -25.85 2.33
N ASN A 43 19.31 -25.83 3.58
CA ASN A 43 18.08 -25.14 3.97
C ASN A 43 18.30 -24.03 5.02
N ILE A 44 19.42 -24.03 5.74
CA ILE A 44 19.64 -23.16 6.89
C ILE A 44 21.01 -22.53 6.76
N LYS A 45 21.05 -21.20 6.92
CA LYS A 45 22.29 -20.43 6.96
C LYS A 45 22.30 -19.45 8.14
N ILE A 46 23.28 -19.60 9.02
CA ILE A 46 23.52 -18.72 10.17
C ILE A 46 24.87 -18.04 9.99
N LYS A 47 24.87 -16.72 9.87
CA LYS A 47 26.08 -15.89 9.77
C LYS A 47 26.24 -15.06 11.03
N ILE A 48 27.37 -15.19 11.72
CA ILE A 48 27.68 -14.41 12.93
C ILE A 48 28.94 -13.58 12.67
N ALA A 49 28.78 -12.26 12.64
CA ALA A 49 29.87 -11.32 12.34
C ALA A 49 30.98 -11.36 13.42
N ASP A 50 32.22 -11.06 13.00
CA ASP A 50 33.39 -11.09 13.89
C ASP A 50 33.36 -10.06 15.01
N ASN A 51 32.54 -9.01 14.86
CA ASN A 51 32.34 -8.00 15.89
C ASN A 51 31.44 -8.47 17.04
N VAL A 52 30.85 -9.68 16.96
CA VAL A 52 29.98 -10.28 17.97
C VAL A 52 30.78 -11.19 18.89
N ASN A 53 30.58 -11.06 20.21
CA ASN A 53 31.23 -11.91 21.21
C ASN A 53 30.40 -13.20 21.41
N GLU A 54 30.98 -14.25 21.99
CA GLU A 54 30.25 -15.47 22.39
C GLU A 54 29.52 -16.18 21.22
N LYS A 55 30.17 -16.21 20.05
CA LYS A 55 29.61 -16.77 18.81
C LYS A 55 29.07 -18.20 18.97
N GLU A 56 29.78 -19.05 19.71
CA GLU A 56 29.35 -20.43 19.97
C GLU A 56 28.04 -20.50 20.78
N THR A 57 27.89 -19.64 21.79
CA THR A 57 26.67 -19.53 22.60
C THR A 57 25.50 -19.07 21.74
N ILE A 58 25.71 -18.03 20.93
CA ILE A 58 24.71 -17.48 20.01
C ILE A 58 24.27 -18.54 18.99
N TYR A 59 25.24 -19.21 18.37
CA TYR A 59 24.98 -20.31 17.45
C TYR A 59 24.15 -21.42 18.11
N THR A 60 24.54 -21.84 19.31
CA THR A 60 23.84 -22.90 20.06
C THR A 60 22.42 -22.50 20.41
N SER A 61 22.20 -21.24 20.83
CA SER A 61 20.86 -20.71 21.10
C SER A 61 19.99 -20.78 19.84
N ILE A 62 20.45 -20.22 18.72
CA ILE A 62 19.70 -20.24 17.45
C ILE A 62 19.43 -21.67 16.99
N LEU A 63 20.43 -22.56 17.05
CA LEU A 63 20.29 -23.96 16.64
C LEU A 63 19.23 -24.71 17.48
N ASN A 64 19.19 -24.48 18.79
CA ASN A 64 18.19 -25.11 19.66
C ASN A 64 16.77 -24.67 19.29
N GLU A 65 16.58 -23.41 18.95
CA GLU A 65 15.27 -22.89 18.52
C GLU A 65 14.88 -23.45 17.15
N LEU A 66 15.81 -23.50 16.19
CA LEU A 66 15.59 -24.15 14.89
C LEU A 66 15.27 -25.64 15.04
N GLN A 67 15.90 -26.34 15.98
CA GLN A 67 15.63 -27.77 16.22
C GLN A 67 14.18 -28.00 16.70
N LYS A 68 13.68 -27.16 17.61
CA LYS A 68 12.27 -27.23 18.06
C LYS A 68 11.29 -26.94 16.93
N ILE A 69 11.62 -25.96 16.07
CA ILE A 69 10.81 -25.64 14.90
C ILE A 69 10.82 -26.82 13.92
N ASP A 70 11.98 -27.38 13.60
CA ASP A 70 12.09 -28.52 12.68
C ASP A 70 11.34 -29.78 13.18
N GLU A 71 11.32 -30.01 14.50
CA GLU A 71 10.50 -31.08 15.09
C GLU A 71 9.02 -30.93 14.77
N PHE A 72 8.51 -29.69 14.71
CA PHE A 72 7.15 -29.42 14.27
C PHE A 72 6.99 -29.71 12.77
N SER A 73 7.81 -29.14 11.89
CA SER A 73 7.77 -29.39 10.44
C SER A 73 9.13 -29.09 9.81
N PRO A 74 9.56 -29.80 8.74
CA PRO A 74 10.87 -29.55 8.15
C PRO A 74 11.04 -28.09 7.73
N ILE A 75 12.21 -27.52 8.01
CA ILE A 75 12.56 -26.16 7.60
C ILE A 75 12.93 -26.16 6.11
N GLU A 76 12.32 -25.26 5.33
CA GLU A 76 12.54 -25.18 3.88
C GLU A 76 13.76 -24.33 3.53
N ASN A 77 13.77 -23.06 3.91
CA ASN A 77 14.89 -22.16 3.65
C ASN A 77 14.89 -20.98 4.64
N ILE A 78 15.98 -20.76 5.37
CA ILE A 78 16.13 -19.63 6.29
C ILE A 78 17.56 -19.12 6.31
N GLU A 79 17.70 -17.79 6.28
CA GLU A 79 18.98 -17.11 6.50
C GLU A 79 18.89 -16.15 7.69
N ILE A 80 19.87 -16.23 8.58
CA ILE A 80 19.99 -15.43 9.81
C ILE A 80 21.36 -14.77 9.83
N GLN A 81 21.42 -13.47 10.07
CA GLN A 81 22.66 -12.72 10.21
C GLN A 81 22.70 -11.94 11.53
N ILE A 82 23.69 -12.25 12.36
CA ILE A 82 23.90 -11.61 13.66
C ILE A 82 25.09 -10.64 13.57
N SER A 83 24.87 -9.37 13.92
CA SER A 83 25.93 -8.36 13.98
C SER A 83 25.59 -7.25 14.96
N LYS A 84 26.61 -6.69 15.64
CA LYS A 84 26.46 -5.46 16.46
C LYS A 84 26.09 -4.21 15.65
N GLN A 85 26.21 -4.27 14.32
CA GLN A 85 25.80 -3.16 13.45
C GLN A 85 24.28 -3.05 13.32
N TYR A 86 23.55 -4.13 13.58
CA TYR A 86 22.10 -4.17 13.49
C TYR A 86 21.48 -3.62 14.78
N ILE A 87 21.48 -2.29 14.91
CA ILE A 87 20.84 -1.58 16.04
C ILE A 87 19.33 -1.86 16.06
N VAL A 88 18.76 -2.09 14.87
CA VAL A 88 17.35 -2.35 14.61
C VAL A 88 17.23 -3.60 13.73
N PRO A 89 16.30 -4.54 14.00
CA PRO A 89 16.10 -5.69 13.14
C PRO A 89 15.74 -5.30 11.71
N ASN A 90 16.40 -5.88 10.71
CA ASN A 90 15.91 -5.89 9.33
C ASN A 90 15.38 -7.29 9.05
N ILE A 91 14.09 -7.38 8.76
CA ILE A 91 13.36 -8.64 8.62
C ILE A 91 12.67 -8.64 7.24
N ASP A 92 13.47 -8.52 6.18
CA ASP A 92 13.01 -8.75 4.81
C ASP A 92 13.11 -10.27 4.50
N LYS A 93 13.93 -10.69 3.53
CA LYS A 93 14.19 -12.11 3.22
C LYS A 93 15.12 -12.81 4.21
N ILE A 94 15.86 -12.03 5.01
CA ILE A 94 16.92 -12.48 5.91
C ILE A 94 16.64 -11.87 7.26
N ILE A 95 16.73 -12.65 8.34
CA ILE A 95 16.62 -12.12 9.70
C ILE A 95 17.97 -11.49 10.06
N LYS A 96 18.04 -10.17 10.17
CA LYS A 96 19.24 -9.44 10.56
C LYS A 96 19.02 -8.75 11.91
N CYS A 97 19.77 -9.13 12.95
CA CYS A 97 19.62 -8.52 14.28
C CYS A 97 20.91 -8.52 15.11
N ASP A 98 20.92 -7.74 16.19
CA ASP A 98 21.93 -7.84 17.26
C ASP A 98 21.69 -9.11 18.10
N ALA A 99 22.77 -9.69 18.63
CA ALA A 99 22.74 -10.89 19.46
C ALA A 99 21.81 -10.77 20.69
N LYS A 100 21.56 -9.56 21.21
CA LYS A 100 20.67 -9.35 22.35
C LYS A 100 19.20 -9.71 22.08
N PHE A 101 18.80 -9.86 20.80
CA PHE A 101 17.43 -10.16 20.41
C PHE A 101 17.14 -11.66 20.25
N ILE A 102 18.15 -12.54 20.25
CA ILE A 102 17.98 -13.96 19.90
C ILE A 102 17.08 -14.75 20.86
N GLU A 103 16.91 -14.26 22.09
CA GLU A 103 16.10 -14.93 23.12
C GLU A 103 14.66 -14.43 23.18
N THR A 104 14.33 -13.35 22.46
CA THR A 104 13.01 -12.72 22.57
C THR A 104 11.91 -13.53 21.88
N GLU A 105 10.67 -13.28 22.28
CA GLU A 105 9.49 -13.89 21.67
C GLU A 105 9.36 -13.51 20.19
N GLU A 106 9.63 -12.24 19.88
CA GLU A 106 9.57 -11.70 18.52
C GLU A 106 10.56 -12.43 17.62
N PHE A 107 11.80 -12.65 18.08
CA PHE A 107 12.79 -13.39 17.30
C PHE A 107 12.34 -14.83 17.02
N LYS A 108 11.77 -15.52 18.01
CA LYS A 108 11.25 -16.89 17.85
C LYS A 108 10.08 -16.95 16.86
N LYS A 109 9.16 -15.98 16.91
CA LYS A 109 8.07 -15.84 15.93
C LYS A 109 8.62 -15.60 14.52
N GLU A 110 9.67 -14.80 14.38
CA GLU A 110 10.31 -14.58 13.09
C GLU A 110 11.05 -15.81 12.56
N LEU A 111 11.69 -16.59 13.44
CA LEU A 111 12.24 -17.89 13.04
C LEU A 111 11.15 -18.79 12.47
N ILE A 112 9.97 -18.87 13.11
CA ILE A 112 8.82 -19.64 12.60
C ILE A 112 8.38 -19.11 11.23
N LYS A 113 8.19 -17.79 11.11
CA LYS A 113 7.75 -17.16 9.85
C LYS A 113 8.67 -17.51 8.71
N LYS A 114 9.97 -17.25 8.87
CA LYS A 114 10.95 -17.44 7.79
C LYS A 114 11.25 -18.92 7.53
N SER A 115 11.14 -19.80 8.54
CA SER A 115 11.32 -21.25 8.35
C SER A 115 10.27 -21.88 7.43
N TYR A 116 9.04 -21.35 7.45
CA TYR A 116 7.90 -21.89 6.71
C TYR A 116 7.37 -20.97 5.60
N GLY A 117 7.94 -19.77 5.43
CA GLY A 117 7.42 -18.79 4.47
C GLY A 117 6.04 -18.24 4.84
N ILE A 118 5.75 -18.11 6.14
CA ILE A 118 4.50 -17.56 6.67
C ILE A 118 4.61 -16.03 6.70
N TYR A 119 3.58 -15.37 6.17
CA TYR A 119 3.48 -13.91 6.18
C TYR A 119 2.54 -13.46 7.31
N ASP A 120 1.43 -14.16 7.53
CA ASP A 120 0.40 -13.71 8.45
C ASP A 120 0.81 -13.82 9.93
N ASN A 121 0.73 -12.70 10.64
CA ASN A 121 1.09 -12.62 12.06
C ASN A 121 0.30 -13.61 12.92
N TRP A 122 -0.99 -13.82 12.66
CA TRP A 122 -1.84 -14.71 13.44
C TRP A 122 -1.37 -16.18 13.38
N ILE A 123 -0.87 -16.65 12.23
CA ILE A 123 -0.33 -18.00 12.10
C ILE A 123 0.95 -18.14 12.94
N SER A 124 1.85 -17.16 12.84
CA SER A 124 3.09 -17.17 13.62
C SER A 124 2.84 -17.11 15.13
N GLU A 125 1.82 -16.36 15.57
CA GLU A 125 1.40 -16.28 16.96
C GLU A 125 0.91 -17.64 17.47
N GLY A 126 -0.01 -18.27 16.76
CA GLY A 126 -0.57 -19.56 17.17
C GLY A 126 0.44 -20.71 17.10
N LEU A 127 1.31 -20.73 16.06
CA LEU A 127 2.39 -21.71 15.96
C LEU A 127 3.43 -21.53 17.07
N TYR A 128 3.75 -20.29 17.43
CA TYR A 128 4.63 -20.01 18.57
C TYR A 128 4.05 -20.61 19.85
N ALA A 129 2.78 -20.31 20.17
CA ALA A 129 2.15 -20.90 21.35
C ALA A 129 2.14 -22.44 21.31
N LYS A 130 1.91 -23.03 20.13
CA LYS A 130 1.91 -24.48 19.95
C LYS A 130 3.28 -25.13 20.14
N ILE A 131 4.34 -24.55 19.57
CA ILE A 131 5.71 -25.11 19.62
C ILE A 131 6.31 -24.94 21.02
N TYR A 132 6.02 -23.81 21.67
CA TYR A 132 6.59 -23.45 22.97
C TYR A 132 5.68 -23.73 24.16
N ASN A 133 4.52 -24.35 23.93
CA ASN A 133 3.49 -24.64 24.94
C ASN A 133 3.14 -23.41 25.79
N THR A 134 2.92 -22.27 25.13
CA THR A 134 2.49 -21.03 25.78
C THR A 134 0.98 -21.08 26.02
N GLU A 135 0.55 -20.72 27.24
CA GLU A 135 -0.87 -20.67 27.57
C GLU A 135 -1.54 -19.47 26.88
N LYS A 136 -2.77 -19.67 26.38
CA LYS A 136 -3.62 -18.58 25.90
C LYS A 136 -4.39 -17.94 27.05
N SER A 137 -4.62 -16.63 26.96
CA SER A 137 -5.56 -15.96 27.86
C SER A 137 -6.97 -16.52 27.71
N GLN A 138 -7.72 -16.55 28.82
CA GLN A 138 -9.14 -16.91 28.78
C GLN A 138 -9.96 -15.71 28.32
N ILE A 139 -10.31 -15.69 27.04
CA ILE A 139 -11.18 -14.69 26.44
C ILE A 139 -12.53 -15.33 26.14
N ASP A 140 -13.60 -14.65 26.54
CA ASP A 140 -14.95 -14.97 26.06
C ASP A 140 -15.14 -14.33 24.68
N PHE A 141 -14.82 -15.10 23.64
CA PHE A 141 -14.90 -14.62 22.25
C PHE A 141 -16.30 -14.16 21.87
N ALA A 142 -17.34 -14.85 22.33
CA ALA A 142 -18.72 -14.50 22.00
C ALA A 142 -19.07 -13.11 22.56
N THR A 143 -18.70 -12.85 23.81
CA THR A 143 -18.91 -11.53 24.44
C THR A 143 -18.02 -10.45 23.81
N TYR A 144 -16.76 -10.73 23.51
CA TYR A 144 -15.86 -9.71 22.95
C TYR A 144 -16.25 -9.34 21.50
N TYR A 145 -16.47 -10.33 20.64
CA TYR A 145 -16.77 -10.12 19.22
C TYR A 145 -18.25 -9.83 18.94
N SER A 146 -19.12 -9.79 19.96
CA SER A 146 -20.47 -9.22 19.78
C SER A 146 -20.42 -7.72 19.51
N ASP A 147 -19.42 -7.05 20.09
CA ASP A 147 -19.27 -5.59 20.05
C ASP A 147 -18.05 -5.15 19.21
N ASN A 148 -17.21 -6.09 18.75
CA ASN A 148 -15.97 -5.82 18.02
C ASN A 148 -15.88 -6.64 16.74
N GLU A 149 -15.32 -6.04 15.69
CA GLU A 149 -15.09 -6.73 14.41
C GLU A 149 -13.94 -7.74 14.52
N PHE A 150 -14.16 -8.97 14.05
CA PHE A 150 -13.10 -9.96 13.94
C PHE A 150 -12.22 -9.71 12.72
N SER A 151 -10.91 -9.61 12.93
CA SER A 151 -9.92 -9.58 11.86
C SER A 151 -8.59 -10.18 12.32
N LEU A 152 -7.97 -10.94 11.42
CA LEU A 152 -6.68 -11.60 11.58
C LEU A 152 -5.50 -10.74 11.04
N PHE A 153 -5.76 -9.50 10.65
CA PHE A 153 -4.77 -8.60 10.08
C PHE A 153 -3.64 -8.26 11.06
N GLY A 154 -2.40 -8.25 10.57
CA GLY A 154 -1.22 -8.16 11.43
C GLY A 154 -1.08 -6.86 12.23
N ALA A 155 -1.63 -5.72 11.78
CA ALA A 155 -1.54 -4.48 12.57
C ALA A 155 -2.35 -4.53 13.87
N ARG A 156 -3.30 -5.47 13.99
CA ARG A 156 -4.11 -5.64 15.21
C ARG A 156 -3.32 -6.20 16.40
N PHE A 157 -2.08 -6.61 16.17
CA PHE A 157 -1.18 -7.12 17.20
C PHE A 157 -0.32 -6.02 17.84
N PHE A 158 -0.43 -4.76 17.40
CA PHE A 158 0.51 -3.69 17.78
C PHE A 158 -0.19 -2.40 18.21
N GLU A 159 0.30 -1.81 19.31
CA GLU A 159 -0.03 -0.42 19.67
C GLU A 159 0.68 0.54 18.70
N PRO A 160 0.15 1.74 18.44
CA PRO A 160 -1.13 2.30 18.91
C PRO A 160 -2.34 1.93 18.03
N PHE A 161 -2.20 1.04 17.05
CA PHE A 161 -3.23 0.75 16.04
C PHE A 161 -4.38 -0.12 16.56
N ALA A 162 -4.13 -0.86 17.64
CA ALA A 162 -5.10 -1.67 18.36
C ALA A 162 -5.00 -1.38 19.86
N SER A 163 -6.13 -1.56 20.55
CA SER A 163 -6.15 -1.48 22.02
C SER A 163 -5.49 -2.71 22.63
N LYS A 164 -5.05 -2.62 23.89
CA LYS A 164 -4.48 -3.77 24.62
C LYS A 164 -5.45 -4.96 24.70
N GLU A 165 -6.73 -4.67 24.88
CA GLU A 165 -7.79 -5.69 24.90
C GLU A 165 -7.92 -6.38 23.53
N GLU A 166 -7.90 -5.61 22.44
CA GLU A 166 -7.90 -6.16 21.09
C GLU A 166 -6.67 -7.01 20.79
N ILE A 167 -5.49 -6.56 21.20
CA ILE A 167 -4.23 -7.31 21.04
C ILE A 167 -4.32 -8.65 21.79
N GLU A 168 -4.85 -8.67 23.02
CA GLU A 168 -5.01 -9.90 23.79
C GLU A 168 -6.06 -10.84 23.17
N SER A 169 -7.18 -10.29 22.70
CA SER A 169 -8.23 -11.03 22.01
C SER A 169 -7.74 -11.66 20.71
N VAL A 170 -7.05 -10.90 19.84
CA VAL A 170 -6.55 -11.43 18.56
C VAL A 170 -5.45 -12.47 18.75
N LYS A 171 -4.57 -12.31 19.75
CA LYS A 171 -3.59 -13.34 20.12
C LYS A 171 -4.26 -14.61 20.60
N SER A 172 -5.24 -14.49 21.50
CA SER A 172 -5.98 -15.64 22.03
C SER A 172 -6.76 -16.37 20.93
N ALA A 173 -7.41 -15.63 20.03
CA ALA A 173 -8.09 -16.17 18.86
C ALA A 173 -7.11 -16.89 17.91
N SER A 174 -5.93 -16.31 17.68
CA SER A 174 -4.88 -16.91 16.85
C SER A 174 -4.41 -18.27 17.37
N ILE A 175 -4.20 -18.37 18.69
CA ILE A 175 -3.79 -19.63 19.35
C ILE A 175 -4.89 -20.68 19.22
N ASP A 176 -6.13 -20.32 19.58
CA ASP A 176 -7.28 -21.23 19.53
C ASP A 176 -7.58 -21.70 18.09
N LEU A 177 -7.47 -20.80 17.10
CA LEU A 177 -7.67 -21.12 15.70
C LEU A 177 -6.57 -22.04 15.15
N VAL A 178 -5.31 -21.81 15.48
CA VAL A 178 -4.22 -22.72 15.08
C VAL A 178 -4.40 -24.11 15.70
N GLU A 179 -4.79 -24.19 16.98
CA GLU A 179 -5.13 -25.47 17.61
C GLU A 179 -6.24 -26.20 16.84
N TYR A 180 -7.34 -25.51 16.55
CA TYR A 180 -8.45 -26.04 15.77
C TYR A 180 -8.02 -26.55 14.39
N LEU A 181 -7.24 -25.76 13.65
CA LEU A 181 -6.76 -26.13 12.30
C LEU A 181 -5.88 -27.38 12.34
N LEU A 182 -5.02 -27.51 13.35
CA LEU A 182 -4.18 -28.69 13.53
C LEU A 182 -5.00 -29.95 13.86
N GLU A 183 -6.03 -29.82 14.70
CA GLU A 183 -6.96 -30.91 15.02
C GLU A 183 -7.79 -31.36 13.81
N ASN A 184 -8.01 -30.44 12.85
CA ASN A 184 -8.74 -30.69 11.61
C ASN A 184 -7.84 -31.00 10.39
N ASN A 185 -6.61 -31.47 10.63
CA ASN A 185 -5.65 -31.90 9.60
C ASN A 185 -5.20 -30.80 8.61
N LYS A 186 -5.28 -29.52 8.98
CA LYS A 186 -4.86 -28.36 8.15
C LYS A 186 -3.40 -27.93 8.34
N LYS A 187 -2.56 -28.81 8.88
CA LYS A 187 -1.15 -28.50 9.19
C LYS A 187 -0.38 -28.04 7.96
N MET A 188 -0.59 -28.68 6.80
CA MET A 188 0.18 -28.37 5.59
C MET A 188 -0.23 -27.03 4.97
N GLU A 189 -1.52 -26.73 4.98
CA GLU A 189 -2.09 -25.46 4.54
C GLU A 189 -1.60 -24.32 5.45
N LEU A 190 -1.56 -24.56 6.76
CA LEU A 190 -1.08 -23.61 7.76
C LEU A 190 0.39 -23.24 7.54
N ILE A 191 1.29 -24.23 7.44
CA ILE A 191 2.72 -23.95 7.22
C ILE A 191 3.01 -23.38 5.83
N LYS A 192 2.13 -23.57 4.85
CA LYS A 192 2.25 -22.98 3.51
C LYS A 192 1.62 -21.59 3.39
N ASN A 193 1.08 -21.05 4.49
CA ASN A 193 0.37 -19.77 4.52
C ASN A 193 -0.74 -19.75 3.45
N ASN A 194 -1.58 -20.79 3.42
CA ASN A 194 -2.62 -20.99 2.42
C ASN A 194 -3.93 -21.44 3.07
N ILE A 195 -4.37 -20.69 4.08
CA ILE A 195 -5.62 -20.93 4.81
C ILE A 195 -6.75 -20.13 4.15
N GLU A 196 -7.80 -20.80 3.74
CA GLU A 196 -8.97 -20.14 3.15
C GLU A 196 -9.96 -19.72 4.25
N LEU A 197 -10.81 -18.73 3.99
CA LEU A 197 -11.82 -18.31 4.96
C LEU A 197 -12.76 -19.47 5.34
N SER A 198 -13.08 -20.35 4.38
CA SER A 198 -13.88 -21.55 4.61
C SER A 198 -13.24 -22.54 5.59
N ASP A 199 -11.92 -22.52 5.77
CA ASP A 199 -11.24 -23.38 6.75
C ASP A 199 -11.50 -22.94 8.19
N ILE A 200 -11.88 -21.67 8.40
CA ILE A 200 -12.07 -21.08 9.73
C ILE A 200 -13.55 -20.82 10.06
N GLU A 201 -14.47 -20.97 9.11
CA GLU A 201 -15.91 -20.73 9.29
C GLU A 201 -16.52 -21.62 10.39
N ALA A 202 -16.16 -22.91 10.42
CA ALA A 202 -16.69 -23.83 11.42
C ALA A 202 -16.18 -23.49 12.83
N TRP A 203 -14.89 -23.15 12.95
CA TRP A 203 -14.32 -22.65 14.20
C TRP A 203 -15.03 -21.38 14.69
N ALA A 204 -15.18 -20.38 13.82
CA ALA A 204 -15.83 -19.12 14.18
C ALA A 204 -17.27 -19.35 14.63
N LYS A 205 -18.00 -20.24 13.95
CA LYS A 205 -19.37 -20.63 14.34
C LYS A 205 -19.41 -21.32 15.71
N GLU A 206 -18.45 -22.17 16.03
CA GLU A 206 -18.36 -22.81 17.36
C GLU A 206 -18.09 -21.80 18.48
N LYS A 207 -17.41 -20.68 18.16
CA LYS A 207 -17.07 -19.60 19.09
C LYS A 207 -18.02 -18.40 19.07
N ASP A 208 -19.07 -18.47 18.26
CA ASP A 208 -20.05 -17.39 18.04
C ASP A 208 -19.40 -16.07 17.55
N ILE A 209 -18.42 -16.20 16.64
CA ILE A 209 -17.71 -15.07 16.03
C ILE A 209 -18.30 -14.77 14.65
N ASP A 210 -18.68 -13.52 14.40
CA ASP A 210 -19.09 -13.07 13.07
C ASP A 210 -17.87 -12.78 12.18
N LEU A 211 -17.78 -13.49 11.05
CA LEU A 211 -16.73 -13.33 10.05
C LEU A 211 -17.09 -12.33 8.95
N SER A 212 -18.21 -11.61 9.06
CA SER A 212 -18.65 -10.64 8.05
C SER A 212 -17.54 -9.65 7.67
N TYR A 213 -16.88 -9.05 8.66
CA TYR A 213 -15.78 -8.12 8.42
C TYR A 213 -14.53 -8.80 7.85
N GLN A 214 -14.10 -9.93 8.41
CA GLN A 214 -12.96 -10.69 7.88
C GLN A 214 -13.16 -11.08 6.40
N ARG A 215 -14.41 -11.32 5.98
CA ARG A 215 -14.77 -11.58 4.58
C ARG A 215 -14.56 -10.36 3.68
N GLU A 216 -14.81 -9.15 4.17
CA GLU A 216 -14.55 -7.91 3.42
C GLU A 216 -13.05 -7.70 3.15
N ILE A 217 -12.19 -8.20 4.04
CA ILE A 217 -10.74 -8.07 3.97
C ILE A 217 -10.03 -9.38 3.60
N GLU A 218 -10.76 -10.38 3.07
CA GLU A 218 -10.22 -11.72 2.78
C GLU A 218 -8.99 -11.69 1.87
N SER A 219 -8.94 -10.76 0.92
CA SER A 219 -7.79 -10.62 0.01
C SER A 219 -6.48 -10.19 0.69
N LEU A 220 -6.54 -9.82 1.98
CA LEU A 220 -5.37 -9.50 2.79
C LEU A 220 -4.79 -10.74 3.49
N MET A 221 -5.59 -11.80 3.66
CA MET A 221 -5.14 -13.06 4.25
C MET A 221 -4.08 -13.72 3.36
N ASN A 222 -3.16 -14.44 3.97
CA ASN A 222 -2.09 -15.19 3.30
C ASN A 222 -1.04 -14.33 2.58
N ARG A 223 -1.15 -13.00 2.67
CA ARG A 223 -0.45 -12.07 1.77
C ARG A 223 0.58 -11.21 2.46
N MET A 224 0.46 -10.91 3.74
CA MET A 224 1.22 -9.82 4.34
C MET A 224 1.76 -10.11 5.72
N GLU A 225 2.96 -9.59 5.95
CA GLU A 225 3.65 -9.60 7.24
C GLU A 225 3.70 -8.18 7.80
N VAL A 226 3.43 -8.06 9.09
CA VAL A 226 3.43 -6.77 9.81
C VAL A 226 4.45 -6.81 10.93
N TYR A 227 5.20 -5.72 11.06
CA TYR A 227 6.25 -5.54 12.04
C TYR A 227 6.13 -4.22 12.77
N ASP A 228 6.44 -4.22 14.07
CA ASP A 228 6.74 -3.01 14.84
C ASP A 228 8.26 -2.95 15.06
N ILE A 229 8.93 -2.05 14.35
CA ILE A 229 10.39 -1.94 14.33
C ILE A 229 10.79 -0.46 14.40
N ALA A 230 11.51 -0.09 15.46
CA ALA A 230 12.11 1.24 15.65
C ALA A 230 11.13 2.40 15.45
N ASP A 231 10.00 2.36 16.17
CA ASP A 231 8.90 3.33 16.06
C ASP A 231 8.33 3.44 14.64
N LYS A 232 8.40 2.36 13.86
CA LYS A 232 7.71 2.24 12.57
C LYS A 232 6.89 0.95 12.53
N LEU A 233 5.65 1.07 12.09
CA LEU A 233 4.87 -0.08 11.64
C LEU A 233 5.23 -0.35 10.18
N ILE A 234 5.79 -1.52 9.90
CA ILE A 234 6.13 -1.95 8.54
C ILE A 234 5.15 -3.02 8.12
N ILE A 235 4.46 -2.80 7.02
CA ILE A 235 3.55 -3.77 6.40
C ILE A 235 4.17 -4.17 5.07
N ASN A 236 4.48 -5.44 4.88
CA ASN A 236 5.13 -5.94 3.66
C ASN A 236 4.27 -7.04 3.04
N THR A 237 3.94 -6.91 1.76
CA THR A 237 3.25 -7.99 1.05
C THR A 237 4.23 -9.02 0.51
N ARG A 238 3.75 -10.23 0.29
CA ARG A 238 4.50 -11.38 -0.24
C ARG A 238 4.96 -11.15 -1.68
N GLU A 239 4.22 -10.39 -2.48
CA GLU A 239 4.48 -10.26 -3.90
C GLU A 239 5.63 -9.29 -4.18
N GLU A 240 6.68 -9.75 -4.87
CA GLU A 240 7.77 -8.89 -5.34
C GLU A 240 7.39 -8.06 -6.58
N ILE A 241 6.30 -8.47 -7.25
CA ILE A 241 5.72 -7.81 -8.41
C ILE A 241 4.29 -7.41 -8.06
N ASN A 242 3.93 -6.15 -8.29
CA ASN A 242 2.66 -5.53 -7.91
C ASN A 242 2.32 -5.59 -6.41
N GLY A 243 3.30 -5.94 -5.55
CA GLY A 243 3.16 -5.83 -4.11
C GLY A 243 3.55 -4.45 -3.60
N PHE A 244 3.48 -4.27 -2.28
CA PHE A 244 3.92 -3.05 -1.63
C PHE A 244 4.54 -3.31 -0.26
N LYS A 245 5.33 -2.34 0.17
CA LYS A 245 5.80 -2.15 1.54
C LYS A 245 5.28 -0.81 2.02
N ILE A 246 4.70 -0.74 3.21
CA ILE A 246 4.21 0.51 3.82
C ILE A 246 4.98 0.71 5.11
N ASP A 247 5.66 1.84 5.21
CA ASP A 247 6.34 2.28 6.42
C ASP A 247 5.52 3.41 7.06
N ILE A 248 4.97 3.18 8.25
CA ILE A 248 4.17 4.16 9.00
C ILE A 248 4.94 4.60 10.25
N SER A 249 5.16 5.90 10.42
CA SER A 249 5.76 6.45 11.64
C SER A 249 4.82 6.31 12.85
N ILE A 250 5.18 5.45 13.80
CA ILE A 250 4.47 5.32 15.08
C ILE A 250 4.70 6.56 15.94
N ALA A 251 5.89 7.15 15.84
CA ALA A 251 6.20 8.40 16.52
C ALA A 251 5.22 9.51 16.12
N ASP A 252 4.92 9.65 14.82
CA ASP A 252 3.99 10.66 14.32
C ASP A 252 2.58 10.42 14.88
N ILE A 253 2.11 9.16 14.91
CA ILE A 253 0.79 8.82 15.46
C ILE A 253 0.72 9.17 16.95
N LYS A 254 1.79 8.87 17.72
CA LYS A 254 1.87 9.20 19.15
C LYS A 254 1.83 10.72 19.40
N THR A 255 2.18 11.55 18.42
CA THR A 255 2.03 13.02 18.56
C THR A 255 0.59 13.50 18.49
N GLY A 256 -0.34 12.68 17.98
CA GLY A 256 -1.74 13.04 17.79
C GLY A 256 -1.95 14.09 16.70
N HIS A 257 -1.08 14.14 15.69
CA HIS A 257 -1.21 15.08 14.59
C HIS A 257 -2.42 14.71 13.72
N GLU A 258 -3.30 15.67 13.41
CA GLU A 258 -4.53 15.47 12.61
C GLU A 258 -4.31 14.67 11.31
N LYS A 259 -3.17 14.86 10.62
CA LYS A 259 -2.87 14.13 9.38
C LYS A 259 -2.68 12.63 9.59
N THR A 260 -2.29 12.19 10.79
CA THR A 260 -2.14 10.76 11.11
C THR A 260 -3.49 10.08 11.35
N GLU A 261 -4.57 10.84 11.57
CA GLU A 261 -5.94 10.29 11.71
C GLU A 261 -6.40 9.51 10.48
N GLN A 262 -5.73 9.69 9.33
CA GLN A 262 -6.00 8.92 8.12
C GLN A 262 -5.65 7.42 8.28
N TYR A 263 -4.74 7.06 9.20
CA TYR A 263 -4.16 5.71 9.33
C TYR A 263 -3.81 5.32 10.77
N ASP A 264 -4.43 5.96 11.77
CA ASP A 264 -4.16 5.76 13.21
C ASP A 264 -4.77 4.48 13.81
N THR A 265 -5.57 3.73 13.05
CA THR A 265 -6.15 2.44 13.49
C THR A 265 -5.89 1.32 12.47
N SER A 266 -5.84 0.09 12.96
CA SER A 266 -5.72 -1.13 12.14
C SER A 266 -6.77 -1.17 11.03
N LYS A 267 -8.03 -0.86 11.35
CA LYS A 267 -9.15 -0.79 10.41
C LYS A 267 -8.93 0.19 9.26
N LYS A 268 -8.44 1.40 9.56
CA LYS A 268 -8.16 2.39 8.51
C LYS A 268 -7.05 1.90 7.59
N ILE A 269 -6.03 1.25 8.14
CA ILE A 269 -4.95 0.65 7.34
C ILE A 269 -5.48 -0.47 6.43
N GLU A 270 -6.31 -1.39 6.95
CA GLU A 270 -6.96 -2.45 6.17
C GLU A 270 -7.71 -1.86 4.96
N GLN A 271 -8.52 -0.83 5.20
CA GLN A 271 -9.29 -0.14 4.16
C GLN A 271 -8.41 0.60 3.14
N ILE A 272 -7.31 1.20 3.58
CA ILE A 272 -6.34 1.87 2.70
C ILE A 272 -5.72 0.87 1.73
N ILE A 273 -5.25 -0.26 2.24
CA ILE A 273 -4.58 -1.28 1.43
C ILE A 273 -5.55 -1.83 0.38
N LEU A 274 -6.76 -2.19 0.79
CA LEU A 274 -7.78 -2.66 -0.14
C LEU A 274 -8.10 -1.63 -1.23
N ARG A 275 -8.14 -0.34 -0.87
CA ARG A 275 -8.36 0.75 -1.82
C ARG A 275 -7.19 0.87 -2.81
N PHE A 276 -5.94 0.77 -2.35
CA PHE A 276 -4.77 0.79 -3.23
C PHE A 276 -4.84 -0.32 -4.28
N ASP A 277 -5.17 -1.55 -3.88
CA ASP A 277 -5.31 -2.67 -4.81
C ASP A 277 -6.39 -2.41 -5.88
N ARG A 278 -7.57 -1.91 -5.46
CA ARG A 278 -8.68 -1.59 -6.36
C ARG A 278 -8.32 -0.47 -7.33
N ASP A 279 -7.74 0.62 -6.83
CA ASP A 279 -7.38 1.77 -7.65
C ASP A 279 -6.28 1.44 -8.66
N ILE A 280 -5.22 0.73 -8.23
CA ILE A 280 -4.15 0.27 -9.13
C ILE A 280 -4.72 -0.61 -10.24
N LEU A 281 -5.63 -1.53 -9.90
CA LEU A 281 -6.28 -2.38 -10.88
C LEU A 281 -7.17 -1.58 -11.85
N ALA A 282 -7.90 -0.59 -11.33
CA ALA A 282 -8.77 0.27 -12.12
C ALA A 282 -7.96 1.11 -13.14
N ILE A 283 -6.82 1.67 -12.73
CA ILE A 283 -5.89 2.39 -13.62
C ILE A 283 -5.42 1.49 -14.76
N LYS A 284 -4.93 0.28 -14.45
CA LYS A 284 -4.44 -0.66 -15.47
C LYS A 284 -5.54 -1.07 -16.45
N LYS A 285 -6.74 -1.39 -15.96
CA LYS A 285 -7.90 -1.71 -16.80
C LYS A 285 -8.36 -0.52 -17.63
N GLY A 286 -8.31 0.69 -17.05
CA GLY A 286 -8.62 1.94 -17.76
C GLY A 286 -7.70 2.14 -18.96
N ILE A 287 -6.40 1.97 -18.77
CA ILE A 287 -5.40 2.02 -19.85
C ILE A 287 -5.64 0.92 -20.88
N GLU A 288 -5.90 -0.32 -20.45
CA GLU A 288 -6.21 -1.44 -21.37
C GLU A 288 -7.42 -1.14 -22.27
N ASN A 289 -8.45 -0.49 -21.72
CA ASN A 289 -9.68 -0.18 -22.44
C ASN A 289 -9.54 1.05 -23.35
N ASP A 290 -8.97 2.14 -22.83
CA ASP A 290 -8.97 3.46 -23.51
C ASP A 290 -7.69 3.70 -24.34
N ALA A 291 -6.67 2.86 -24.17
CA ALA A 291 -5.41 2.88 -24.93
C ALA A 291 -4.91 1.45 -25.27
N PRO A 292 -5.71 0.63 -25.96
CA PRO A 292 -5.46 -0.81 -26.10
C PRO A 292 -4.18 -1.14 -26.88
N ARG A 293 -3.75 -0.31 -27.84
CA ARG A 293 -2.50 -0.58 -28.58
C ARG A 293 -1.29 -0.27 -27.73
N PHE A 294 -1.31 0.86 -27.02
CA PHE A 294 -0.25 1.21 -26.07
C PHE A 294 -0.14 0.14 -24.98
N TYR A 295 -1.29 -0.28 -24.43
CA TYR A 295 -1.32 -1.35 -23.43
C TYR A 295 -0.76 -2.66 -24.00
N ALA A 296 -1.14 -3.07 -25.21
CA ALA A 296 -0.64 -4.30 -25.82
C ALA A 296 0.88 -4.26 -26.04
N GLU A 297 1.43 -3.13 -26.45
CA GLU A 297 2.87 -2.93 -26.69
C GLU A 297 3.67 -2.95 -25.36
N TYR A 298 3.17 -2.29 -24.32
CA TYR A 298 3.86 -2.18 -23.02
C TYR A 298 3.28 -3.09 -21.93
N LYS A 299 2.52 -4.12 -22.31
CA LYS A 299 1.78 -5.00 -21.37
C LYS A 299 2.68 -5.60 -20.31
N GLU A 300 3.86 -6.07 -20.71
CA GLU A 300 4.82 -6.65 -19.76
C GLU A 300 5.32 -5.62 -18.75
N VAL A 301 5.51 -4.37 -19.15
CA VAL A 301 5.99 -3.30 -18.27
C VAL A 301 4.89 -2.89 -17.29
N LEU A 302 3.67 -2.66 -17.80
CA LEU A 302 2.52 -2.21 -17.02
C LEU A 302 2.00 -3.28 -16.03
N ASN A 303 2.16 -4.56 -16.36
CA ASN A 303 1.71 -5.66 -15.51
C ASN A 303 2.78 -6.19 -14.55
N ASN A 304 4.06 -5.88 -14.77
CA ASN A 304 5.15 -6.32 -13.90
C ASN A 304 5.80 -5.14 -13.17
N VAL A 305 4.99 -4.38 -12.44
CA VAL A 305 5.46 -3.24 -11.64
C VAL A 305 6.24 -3.79 -10.44
N PRO A 306 7.46 -3.30 -10.14
CA PRO A 306 8.21 -3.75 -8.97
C PRO A 306 7.47 -3.37 -7.69
N LYS A 307 7.71 -4.11 -6.60
CA LYS A 307 7.18 -3.78 -5.27
C LYS A 307 7.47 -2.32 -4.91
N ILE A 308 6.42 -1.58 -4.56
CA ILE A 308 6.49 -0.16 -4.24
C ILE A 308 6.63 0.01 -2.73
N LYS A 309 7.52 0.89 -2.29
CA LYS A 309 7.66 1.28 -0.89
C LYS A 309 6.95 2.61 -0.64
N TYR A 310 5.81 2.56 0.02
CA TYR A 310 5.09 3.72 0.51
C TYR A 310 5.64 4.15 1.87
N ILE A 311 5.92 5.44 2.03
CA ILE A 311 6.43 6.02 3.27
C ILE A 311 5.41 7.05 3.76
N PHE A 312 4.79 6.76 4.91
CA PHE A 312 3.85 7.65 5.59
C PHE A 312 4.60 8.33 6.74
N GLU A 313 5.15 9.49 6.44
CA GLU A 313 5.97 10.27 7.36
C GLU A 313 5.62 11.75 7.23
N MET A 314 5.51 12.43 8.38
CA MET A 314 5.34 13.87 8.41
C MET A 314 6.67 14.56 8.06
N PRO A 315 6.69 15.44 7.05
CA PRO A 315 7.90 16.16 6.70
C PRO A 315 8.28 17.10 7.85
N SER A 316 9.58 17.19 8.15
CA SER A 316 10.14 18.11 9.15
C SER A 316 10.05 19.59 8.75
N GLU A 317 9.75 19.87 7.48
CA GLU A 317 9.69 21.18 6.85
C GLU A 317 8.36 21.36 6.10
N PRO A 318 7.92 22.59 5.77
CA PRO A 318 6.59 22.85 5.24
C PRO A 318 6.48 22.41 3.76
N PHE A 319 6.49 21.10 3.51
CA PHE A 319 6.08 20.54 2.24
C PHE A 319 4.57 20.69 2.12
N ARG A 320 4.13 21.43 1.09
CA ARG A 320 2.72 21.74 0.84
C ARG A 320 2.02 20.75 -0.10
N GLY A 321 2.74 19.75 -0.63
CA GLY A 321 2.17 18.71 -1.50
C GLY A 321 1.49 17.58 -0.73
N GLY A 322 0.67 16.78 -1.42
CA GLY A 322 0.00 15.61 -0.86
C GLY A 322 0.87 14.34 -0.86
N GLY A 323 1.82 14.25 -1.79
CA GLY A 323 2.80 13.18 -1.92
C GLY A 323 3.88 13.54 -2.94
N TYR A 324 4.83 12.63 -3.15
CA TYR A 324 5.77 12.68 -4.27
C TYR A 324 6.44 11.31 -4.51
N VAL A 325 6.86 11.06 -5.75
CA VAL A 325 7.74 9.92 -6.11
C VAL A 325 9.20 10.34 -6.04
N MET A 326 10.03 9.55 -5.36
CA MET A 326 11.49 9.74 -5.37
C MET A 326 12.08 9.13 -6.64
N LYS A 327 12.45 9.96 -7.62
CA LYS A 327 12.97 9.50 -8.91
C LYS A 327 14.19 8.59 -8.74
N GLY A 328 14.18 7.46 -9.44
CA GLY A 328 15.27 6.47 -9.39
C GLY A 328 15.23 5.51 -8.19
N THR A 329 14.24 5.63 -7.30
CA THR A 329 14.01 4.68 -6.22
C THR A 329 12.60 4.08 -6.31
N ASP A 330 12.36 2.94 -5.66
CA ASP A 330 11.03 2.33 -5.63
C ASP A 330 10.12 2.96 -4.54
N GLU A 331 10.33 4.24 -4.20
CA GLU A 331 9.72 4.91 -3.03
C GLU A 331 8.71 6.00 -3.41
N ILE A 332 7.55 5.97 -2.73
CA ILE A 332 6.51 6.98 -2.81
C ILE A 332 6.25 7.53 -1.41
N TYR A 333 6.41 8.84 -1.24
CA TYR A 333 6.15 9.53 0.01
C TYR A 333 4.73 10.07 0.01
N LEU A 334 3.96 9.80 1.07
CA LEU A 334 2.56 10.20 1.18
C LEU A 334 2.29 10.91 2.50
N ILE A 335 1.80 12.15 2.38
CA ILE A 335 1.32 12.98 3.49
C ILE A 335 -0.21 12.93 3.56
N ASN A 336 -0.84 12.89 2.37
CA ASN A 336 -2.26 12.66 2.20
C ASN A 336 -2.44 11.33 1.46
N ILE A 337 -3.04 10.34 2.13
CA ILE A 337 -3.23 9.00 1.58
C ILE A 337 -4.08 9.02 0.30
N ASN A 338 -4.87 10.06 0.10
CA ASN A 338 -5.76 10.21 -1.06
C ASN A 338 -5.00 10.64 -2.32
N THR A 339 -3.71 10.97 -2.22
CA THR A 339 -2.86 11.26 -3.38
C THR A 339 -2.10 10.04 -3.88
N GLN A 340 -2.22 8.89 -3.21
CA GLN A 340 -1.48 7.67 -3.58
C GLN A 340 -1.63 7.30 -5.05
N VAL A 341 -2.83 7.40 -5.61
CA VAL A 341 -3.08 6.99 -6.99
C VAL A 341 -2.42 7.95 -8.00
N HIS A 342 -2.42 9.25 -7.71
CA HIS A 342 -1.71 10.26 -8.51
C HIS A 342 -0.22 9.94 -8.55
N GLU A 343 0.39 9.75 -7.38
CA GLU A 343 1.82 9.40 -7.27
C GLU A 343 2.14 8.04 -7.89
N TYR A 344 1.25 7.06 -7.74
CA TYR A 344 1.39 5.76 -8.38
C TYR A 344 1.42 5.90 -9.92
N CYS A 345 0.67 6.84 -10.51
CA CYS A 345 0.71 7.06 -11.95
C CYS A 345 2.08 7.59 -12.40
N HIS A 346 2.69 8.51 -11.67
CA HIS A 346 4.07 8.92 -11.94
C HIS A 346 5.04 7.74 -11.89
N PHE A 347 4.90 6.90 -10.85
CA PHE A 347 5.72 5.72 -10.68
C PHE A 347 5.56 4.73 -11.84
N LEU A 348 4.32 4.43 -12.22
CA LEU A 348 3.95 3.46 -13.26
C LEU A 348 4.62 3.77 -14.60
N PHE A 349 4.70 5.06 -14.98
CA PHE A 349 5.28 5.49 -16.25
C PHE A 349 6.75 5.90 -16.16
N HIS A 350 7.43 5.62 -15.04
CA HIS A 350 8.85 5.97 -14.88
C HIS A 350 9.70 4.74 -14.54
N ASN A 351 9.58 4.22 -13.32
CA ASN A 351 10.48 3.17 -12.81
C ASN A 351 10.43 1.85 -13.60
N PRO A 352 9.25 1.28 -13.89
CA PRO A 352 9.15 0.04 -14.66
C PRO A 352 9.75 0.18 -16.07
N PHE A 353 9.58 1.33 -16.69
CA PHE A 353 10.07 1.62 -18.05
C PHE A 353 11.60 1.76 -18.08
N ILE A 354 12.18 2.50 -17.13
CA ILE A 354 13.64 2.64 -17.01
C ILE A 354 14.30 1.28 -16.73
N LYS A 355 13.69 0.43 -15.88
CA LYS A 355 14.18 -0.94 -15.62
C LYS A 355 14.19 -1.84 -16.87
N LYS A 356 13.53 -1.42 -17.96
CA LYS A 356 13.48 -2.10 -19.26
C LYS A 356 14.25 -1.32 -20.33
N ASP A 357 15.13 -0.41 -19.93
CA ASP A 357 15.95 0.44 -20.81
C ASP A 357 15.11 1.33 -21.76
N ILE A 358 13.86 1.64 -21.38
CA ILE A 358 13.01 2.57 -22.12
C ILE A 358 13.25 3.98 -21.59
N VAL A 359 13.59 4.91 -22.50
CA VAL A 359 13.83 6.31 -22.16
C VAL A 359 12.50 7.00 -21.82
N VAL A 360 12.45 7.61 -20.63
CA VAL A 360 11.30 8.41 -20.17
C VAL A 360 11.81 9.80 -19.80
N ASN A 361 11.64 10.76 -20.71
CA ASN A 361 12.10 12.16 -20.55
C ASN A 361 11.02 13.14 -21.00
N LYS A 362 9.82 13.00 -20.43
CA LYS A 362 8.67 13.84 -20.74
C LYS A 362 8.67 15.17 -19.96
N PRO A 363 8.12 16.26 -20.53
CA PRO A 363 7.92 17.54 -19.82
C PRO A 363 7.11 17.36 -18.55
N SER A 364 7.38 18.17 -17.53
CA SER A 364 6.73 18.03 -16.21
C SER A 364 5.22 18.26 -16.26
N GLY A 365 4.75 19.21 -17.06
CA GLY A 365 3.32 19.47 -17.24
C GLY A 365 2.62 18.26 -17.85
N LEU A 366 3.23 17.62 -18.84
CA LEU A 366 2.64 16.42 -19.41
C LEU A 366 2.56 15.27 -18.40
N ASP A 367 3.61 15.09 -17.58
CA ASP A 367 3.64 14.07 -16.50
C ASP A 367 2.49 14.27 -15.50
N GLU A 368 2.39 15.48 -14.96
CA GLU A 368 1.36 15.86 -13.99
C GLU A 368 -0.05 15.75 -14.56
N GLY A 369 -0.25 16.23 -15.79
CA GLY A 369 -1.54 16.17 -16.46
C GLY A 369 -2.01 14.74 -16.73
N ILE A 370 -1.11 13.83 -17.13
CA ILE A 370 -1.41 12.42 -17.34
C ILE A 370 -1.74 11.74 -16.01
N ALA A 371 -0.91 11.93 -14.98
CA ALA A 371 -1.14 11.36 -13.66
C ALA A 371 -2.50 11.80 -13.08
N ASN A 372 -2.79 13.09 -13.19
CA ASN A 372 -4.05 13.64 -12.72
C ASN A 372 -5.26 13.11 -13.52
N TYR A 373 -5.16 13.01 -14.85
CA TYR A 373 -6.25 12.45 -15.66
C TYR A 373 -6.58 11.00 -15.24
N LEU A 374 -5.55 10.16 -15.11
CA LEU A 374 -5.73 8.76 -14.72
C LEU A 374 -6.34 8.65 -13.31
N TYR A 375 -5.85 9.47 -12.38
CA TYR A 375 -6.40 9.61 -11.03
C TYR A 375 -7.89 9.98 -11.05
N VAL A 376 -8.25 11.06 -11.75
CA VAL A 376 -9.63 11.57 -11.85
C VAL A 376 -10.56 10.54 -12.46
N VAL A 377 -10.14 9.91 -13.56
CA VAL A 377 -11.03 9.09 -14.39
C VAL A 377 -11.22 7.69 -13.80
N TYR A 378 -10.18 7.05 -13.29
CA TYR A 378 -10.24 5.63 -12.95
C TYR A 378 -10.24 5.34 -11.44
N SER A 379 -9.83 6.27 -10.57
CA SER A 379 -9.73 5.97 -9.13
C SER A 379 -11.06 6.12 -8.38
N GLU A 380 -11.31 5.27 -7.40
CA GLU A 380 -12.31 5.47 -6.35
C GLU A 380 -11.92 6.61 -5.42
N THR A 381 -10.62 6.76 -5.16
CA THR A 381 -10.06 7.79 -4.27
C THR A 381 -10.42 9.22 -4.71
N TYR A 382 -10.64 9.46 -6.01
CA TYR A 382 -11.15 10.75 -6.50
C TYR A 382 -12.48 11.17 -5.85
N GLY A 383 -13.30 10.22 -5.39
CA GLY A 383 -14.52 10.50 -4.63
C GLY A 383 -14.27 11.32 -3.37
N LYS A 384 -13.19 11.01 -2.64
CA LYS A 384 -12.78 11.76 -1.44
C LYS A 384 -12.34 13.18 -1.77
N TRP A 385 -11.71 13.36 -2.92
CA TRP A 385 -11.34 14.70 -3.39
C TRP A 385 -12.56 15.51 -3.78
N ILE A 386 -13.52 14.92 -4.50
CA ILE A 386 -14.79 15.59 -4.85
C ILE A 386 -15.62 15.94 -3.62
N GLU A 387 -15.71 15.05 -2.63
CA GLU A 387 -16.37 15.33 -1.33
C GLU A 387 -15.73 16.56 -0.66
N ARG A 388 -14.40 16.62 -0.60
CA ARG A 388 -13.68 17.78 -0.05
C ARG A 388 -13.92 19.03 -0.87
N THR A 389 -13.95 18.95 -2.20
CA THR A 389 -14.25 20.07 -3.08
C THR A 389 -15.62 20.66 -2.77
N PHE A 390 -16.66 19.84 -2.64
CA PHE A 390 -17.99 20.34 -2.26
C PHE A 390 -18.02 20.95 -0.87
N TYR A 391 -17.40 20.30 0.12
CA TYR A 391 -17.31 20.86 1.46
C TYR A 391 -16.67 22.26 1.46
N VAL A 392 -15.60 22.45 0.69
CA VAL A 392 -14.87 23.72 0.60
C VAL A 392 -15.64 24.79 -0.18
N ILE A 393 -16.49 24.39 -1.13
CA ILE A 393 -17.41 25.31 -1.82
C ILE A 393 -18.49 25.81 -0.86
N GLU A 394 -19.05 24.92 -0.05
CA GLU A 394 -20.06 25.25 0.95
C GLU A 394 -19.48 26.00 2.14
N ASN A 395 -18.18 25.84 2.41
CA ASN A 395 -17.45 26.50 3.49
C ASN A 395 -16.21 27.24 2.94
N PRO A 396 -16.37 28.37 2.22
CA PRO A 396 -15.26 29.03 1.52
C PRO A 396 -14.09 29.47 2.42
N MET A 397 -14.32 29.61 3.73
CA MET A 397 -13.28 29.92 4.72
C MET A 397 -12.28 28.77 4.94
N GLU A 398 -12.65 27.56 4.55
CA GLU A 398 -11.81 26.36 4.62
C GLU A 398 -10.91 26.20 3.38
N ARG A 399 -10.93 27.17 2.46
CA ARG A 399 -10.03 27.21 1.29
C ARG A 399 -8.62 27.60 1.72
N ASN A 400 -7.63 26.93 1.15
CA ASN A 400 -6.23 27.30 1.34
C ASN A 400 -5.97 28.75 0.86
N GLY A 401 -5.29 29.54 1.68
CA GLY A 401 -4.83 30.89 1.31
C GLY A 401 -5.80 32.01 1.69
N VAL A 402 -6.96 31.71 2.30
CA VAL A 402 -7.91 32.73 2.77
C VAL A 402 -7.66 33.17 4.22
N GLU A 403 -6.71 32.54 4.92
CA GLU A 403 -6.52 32.72 6.37
C GLU A 403 -6.16 34.15 6.77
N ASN A 404 -5.54 34.89 5.84
CA ASN A 404 -5.15 36.30 6.01
C ASN A 404 -5.82 37.23 4.98
N ALA A 405 -6.89 36.77 4.32
CA ALA A 405 -7.56 37.55 3.29
C ALA A 405 -8.35 38.72 3.89
N THR A 406 -8.46 39.81 3.13
CA THR A 406 -9.29 40.96 3.50
C THR A 406 -10.78 40.62 3.32
N SER A 407 -11.67 41.36 3.99
CA SER A 407 -13.12 41.16 3.86
C SER A 407 -13.63 41.22 2.41
N ASP A 408 -13.03 42.08 1.57
CA ASP A 408 -13.40 42.18 0.16
C ASP A 408 -13.01 40.92 -0.64
N ILE A 409 -11.84 40.34 -0.35
CA ILE A 409 -11.40 39.08 -0.95
C ILE A 409 -12.32 37.94 -0.51
N LEU A 410 -12.67 37.87 0.78
CA LEU A 410 -13.58 36.83 1.29
C LEU A 410 -14.94 36.88 0.60
N ILE A 411 -15.54 38.06 0.46
CA ILE A 411 -16.81 38.26 -0.26
C ILE A 411 -16.68 37.84 -1.74
N ALA A 412 -15.54 38.11 -2.38
CA ALA A 412 -15.30 37.69 -3.76
C ALA A 412 -15.18 36.16 -3.88
N VAL A 413 -14.48 35.50 -2.95
CA VAL A 413 -14.32 34.04 -2.91
C VAL A 413 -15.65 33.34 -2.62
N GLU A 414 -16.48 33.89 -1.73
CA GLU A 414 -17.85 33.40 -1.47
C GLU A 414 -18.70 33.45 -2.75
N LYS A 415 -18.74 34.59 -3.44
CA LYS A 415 -19.46 34.74 -4.71
C LYS A 415 -18.97 33.78 -5.79
N LEU A 416 -17.66 33.54 -5.87
CA LEU A 416 -17.09 32.55 -6.78
C LEU A 416 -17.51 31.14 -6.39
N SER A 417 -17.57 30.80 -5.11
CA SER A 417 -17.99 29.48 -4.64
C SER A 417 -19.48 29.23 -4.91
N GLU A 418 -20.36 30.21 -4.67
CA GLU A 418 -21.78 30.13 -5.04
C GLU A 418 -21.96 29.88 -6.55
N LYS A 419 -21.17 30.60 -7.36
CA LYS A 419 -21.19 30.46 -8.81
C LYS A 419 -20.69 29.09 -9.27
N GLN A 420 -19.66 28.57 -8.60
CA GLN A 420 -19.16 27.22 -8.85
C GLN A 420 -20.24 26.17 -8.59
N LEU A 421 -20.96 26.28 -7.47
CA LEU A 421 -22.07 25.38 -7.13
C LEU A 421 -23.21 25.45 -8.16
N ASN A 422 -23.54 26.65 -8.65
CA ASN A 422 -24.54 26.83 -9.70
C ASN A 422 -24.11 26.13 -11.00
N ILE A 423 -22.85 26.28 -11.42
CA ILE A 423 -22.32 25.60 -12.61
C ILE A 423 -22.37 24.07 -12.44
N TYR A 424 -21.98 23.54 -11.28
CA TYR A 424 -22.14 22.09 -11.04
C TYR A 424 -23.60 21.65 -11.19
N THR A 425 -24.53 22.40 -10.60
CA THR A 425 -25.97 22.11 -10.67
C THR A 425 -26.50 22.13 -12.10
N GLU A 426 -26.15 23.15 -12.90
CA GLU A 426 -26.57 23.26 -14.31
C GLU A 426 -26.03 22.13 -15.20
N ASN A 427 -24.90 21.53 -14.79
CA ASN A 427 -24.26 20.41 -15.47
C ASN A 427 -24.62 19.03 -14.83
N ASN A 428 -25.64 18.96 -13.98
CA ASN A 428 -26.11 17.73 -13.32
C ASN A 428 -25.03 17.04 -12.47
N ILE A 429 -24.21 17.84 -11.79
CA ILE A 429 -23.23 17.39 -10.80
C ILE A 429 -23.72 17.89 -9.42
N SER A 430 -23.82 16.98 -8.46
CA SER A 430 -24.36 17.30 -7.13
C SER A 430 -23.54 16.69 -6.02
N ALA A 431 -23.31 17.48 -4.95
CA ALA A 431 -22.70 17.03 -3.71
C ALA A 431 -23.49 15.88 -3.04
N ASN A 432 -24.80 15.84 -3.23
CA ASN A 432 -25.66 14.81 -2.64
C ASN A 432 -25.58 13.45 -3.36
N ASN A 433 -24.88 13.37 -4.51
CA ASN A 433 -24.78 12.15 -5.30
C ASN A 433 -23.38 11.95 -5.90
N VAL A 434 -22.36 11.96 -5.04
CA VAL A 434 -20.96 11.71 -5.44
C VAL A 434 -20.81 10.36 -6.14
N GLU A 435 -21.57 9.34 -5.73
CA GLU A 435 -21.54 8.01 -6.36
C GLU A 435 -21.92 8.06 -7.86
N GLU A 436 -22.90 8.88 -8.24
CA GLU A 436 -23.27 9.06 -9.66
C GLU A 436 -22.17 9.76 -10.47
N ILE A 437 -21.45 10.71 -9.86
CA ILE A 437 -20.26 11.32 -10.47
C ILE A 437 -19.21 10.22 -10.72
N LEU A 438 -18.93 9.39 -9.72
CA LEU A 438 -17.92 8.34 -9.81
C LEU A 438 -18.25 7.23 -10.82
N LYS A 439 -19.53 7.00 -11.13
CA LYS A 439 -19.94 6.04 -12.16
C LYS A 439 -19.77 6.54 -13.59
N SER A 440 -19.54 7.85 -13.80
CA SER A 440 -19.46 8.45 -15.13
C SER A 440 -18.11 9.13 -15.37
N LYS A 441 -17.33 8.58 -16.30
CA LYS A 441 -16.08 9.19 -16.81
C LYS A 441 -16.30 10.66 -17.20
N ASN A 442 -17.33 10.93 -18.00
CA ASN A 442 -17.63 12.29 -18.47
C ASN A 442 -17.96 13.24 -17.32
N LYS A 443 -18.72 12.79 -16.30
CA LYS A 443 -19.00 13.65 -15.12
C LYS A 443 -17.75 13.92 -14.31
N ARG A 444 -16.85 12.95 -14.13
CA ARG A 444 -15.56 13.14 -13.44
C ARG A 444 -14.71 14.20 -14.15
N ILE A 445 -14.59 14.09 -15.47
CA ILE A 445 -13.81 15.02 -16.30
C ILE A 445 -14.42 16.42 -16.27
N LEU A 446 -15.74 16.52 -16.44
CA LEU A 446 -16.45 17.80 -16.33
C LEU A 446 -16.24 18.42 -14.94
N ALA A 447 -16.38 17.61 -13.88
CA ALA A 447 -16.18 18.08 -12.52
C ALA A 447 -14.76 18.63 -12.30
N SER A 448 -13.77 17.90 -12.81
CA SER A 448 -12.36 18.28 -12.75
C SER A 448 -12.08 19.60 -13.48
N HIS A 449 -12.61 19.78 -14.70
CA HIS A 449 -12.44 21.04 -15.44
C HIS A 449 -13.10 22.23 -14.73
N VAL A 450 -14.29 22.05 -14.16
CA VAL A 450 -14.95 23.09 -13.35
C VAL A 450 -14.08 23.43 -12.14
N GLU A 451 -13.66 22.45 -11.35
CA GLU A 451 -12.83 22.70 -10.17
C GLU A 451 -11.57 23.47 -10.52
N TYR A 452 -10.75 22.99 -11.45
CA TYR A 452 -9.48 23.67 -11.76
C TYR A 452 -9.67 25.06 -12.35
N SER A 453 -10.73 25.27 -13.15
CA SER A 453 -11.04 26.62 -13.66
C SER A 453 -11.38 27.59 -12.54
N PHE A 454 -12.09 27.13 -11.51
CA PHE A 454 -12.37 27.91 -10.31
C PHE A 454 -11.16 28.04 -9.38
N THR A 455 -10.34 26.99 -9.21
CA THR A 455 -9.10 27.06 -8.44
C THR A 455 -8.19 28.15 -9.01
N ILE A 456 -8.03 28.21 -10.34
CA ILE A 456 -7.29 29.29 -11.01
C ILE A 456 -7.90 30.64 -10.65
N LYS A 457 -9.21 30.82 -10.87
CA LYS A 457 -9.86 32.12 -10.66
C LYS A 457 -9.80 32.60 -9.21
N ILE A 458 -9.97 31.68 -8.26
CA ILE A 458 -9.88 31.96 -6.83
C ILE A 458 -8.44 32.32 -6.46
N SER A 459 -7.45 31.59 -6.97
CA SER A 459 -6.03 31.89 -6.73
C SER A 459 -5.67 33.30 -7.23
N GLU A 460 -6.10 33.67 -8.45
CA GLU A 460 -5.91 35.02 -8.99
C GLU A 460 -6.62 36.08 -8.15
N THR A 461 -7.78 35.74 -7.56
CA THR A 461 -8.55 36.67 -6.69
C THR A 461 -7.86 36.89 -5.34
N ILE A 462 -7.28 35.84 -4.76
CA ILE A 462 -6.58 35.90 -3.47
C ILE A 462 -5.24 36.62 -3.62
N THR A 463 -4.48 36.28 -4.66
CA THR A 463 -3.10 36.77 -4.85
C THR A 463 -3.03 38.09 -5.63
N GLY A 464 -3.99 38.34 -6.51
CA GLY A 464 -3.97 39.45 -7.47
C GLY A 464 -3.16 39.16 -8.74
N ASP A 465 -2.42 38.04 -8.80
CA ASP A 465 -1.56 37.68 -9.92
C ASP A 465 -2.28 36.73 -10.88
N LYS A 466 -2.12 36.97 -12.19
CA LYS A 466 -2.64 36.04 -13.21
C LYS A 466 -1.72 34.84 -13.34
N LEU A 467 -2.30 33.64 -13.35
CA LEU A 467 -1.53 32.41 -13.57
C LEU A 467 -1.09 32.31 -15.04
N SER A 468 0.12 31.78 -15.26
CA SER A 468 0.68 31.62 -16.60
C SER A 468 -0.16 30.63 -17.41
N ARG A 469 -0.61 31.05 -18.60
CA ARG A 469 -1.26 30.16 -19.58
C ARG A 469 -0.28 29.51 -20.54
N GLY A 470 1.02 29.63 -20.29
CA GLY A 470 2.10 29.05 -21.09
C GLY A 470 2.39 29.80 -22.39
N ILE A 471 3.65 29.76 -22.81
CA ILE A 471 4.17 30.32 -24.06
C ILE A 471 5.16 29.31 -24.67
N ALA A 472 4.95 28.93 -25.92
CA ALA A 472 5.84 28.06 -26.68
C ALA A 472 6.21 28.73 -28.01
N PRO A 473 7.16 29.70 -28.01
CA PRO A 473 7.45 30.50 -29.20
C PRO A 473 8.04 29.68 -30.36
N LEU A 474 8.66 28.53 -30.08
CA LEU A 474 9.19 27.61 -31.09
C LEU A 474 8.25 26.43 -31.33
N ASP A 475 7.07 26.43 -30.71
CA ASP A 475 6.08 25.35 -30.74
C ASP A 475 6.60 24.01 -30.19
N LEU A 476 7.72 24.02 -29.47
CA LEU A 476 8.33 22.82 -28.93
C LEU A 476 7.53 22.33 -27.72
N MET A 477 7.35 21.01 -27.62
CA MET A 477 6.57 20.42 -26.52
C MET A 477 7.15 20.68 -25.13
N ASN A 478 8.48 20.83 -25.01
CA ASN A 478 9.13 21.16 -23.74
C ASN A 478 8.91 22.61 -23.29
N GLU A 479 8.55 23.53 -24.20
CA GLU A 479 8.20 24.91 -23.83
C GLU A 479 6.82 24.99 -23.17
N GLY A 480 6.01 23.93 -23.26
CA GLY A 480 4.72 23.79 -22.57
C GLY A 480 4.81 23.87 -21.04
N ASP A 481 5.96 23.53 -20.45
CA ASP A 481 6.22 23.62 -19.01
C ASP A 481 6.21 25.08 -18.48
N SER A 482 6.11 26.06 -19.38
CA SER A 482 5.84 27.47 -19.02
C SER A 482 4.40 27.72 -18.56
N MET A 483 3.48 26.78 -18.78
CA MET A 483 2.11 26.83 -18.26
C MET A 483 2.09 26.57 -16.76
N ASP A 484 1.27 27.32 -16.03
CA ASP A 484 1.11 27.11 -14.58
C ASP A 484 0.57 25.70 -14.28
N TYR A 485 1.07 25.12 -13.19
CA TYR A 485 0.74 23.77 -12.73
C TYR A 485 -0.77 23.51 -12.65
N VAL A 486 -1.55 24.44 -12.10
CA VAL A 486 -3.01 24.27 -11.95
C VAL A 486 -3.73 24.41 -13.28
N VAL A 487 -3.26 25.32 -14.15
CA VAL A 487 -3.80 25.52 -15.50
C VAL A 487 -3.64 24.24 -16.33
N ASN A 488 -2.49 23.60 -16.20
CA ASN A 488 -2.14 22.39 -16.91
C ASN A 488 -3.05 21.20 -16.58
N PHE A 489 -3.61 21.13 -15.36
CA PHE A 489 -4.60 20.11 -14.97
C PHE A 489 -5.96 20.23 -15.66
N SER A 490 -6.22 21.30 -16.40
CA SER A 490 -7.38 21.40 -17.29
C SER A 490 -6.98 21.31 -18.76
N PHE A 491 -5.80 21.78 -19.15
CA PHE A 491 -5.33 21.70 -20.54
C PHE A 491 -5.00 20.26 -20.99
N ILE A 492 -4.30 19.47 -20.19
CA ILE A 492 -3.92 18.10 -20.58
C ILE A 492 -5.14 17.16 -20.68
N PRO A 493 -6.11 17.17 -19.74
CA PRO A 493 -7.35 16.41 -19.93
C PRO A 493 -8.10 16.78 -21.21
N TYR A 494 -8.11 18.06 -21.62
CA TYR A 494 -8.65 18.44 -22.92
C TYR A 494 -7.91 17.75 -24.08
N LEU A 495 -6.57 17.74 -24.07
CA LEU A 495 -5.81 17.04 -25.11
C LEU A 495 -6.12 15.53 -25.13
N ILE A 496 -6.35 14.91 -23.97
CA ILE A 496 -6.72 13.51 -23.87
C ILE A 496 -8.13 13.26 -24.43
N GLU A 497 -9.10 14.12 -24.13
CA GLU A 497 -10.47 13.96 -24.64
C GLU A 497 -10.57 14.21 -26.15
N GLU A 498 -9.83 15.19 -26.67
CA GLU A 498 -9.87 15.53 -28.10
C GLU A 498 -9.04 14.56 -28.96
N TYR A 499 -7.86 14.15 -28.49
CA TYR A 499 -6.90 13.37 -29.29
C TYR A 499 -6.74 11.90 -28.84
N GLY A 500 -7.38 11.52 -27.73
CA GLY A 500 -7.39 10.17 -27.17
C GLY A 500 -6.23 9.87 -26.23
N LEU A 501 -6.53 9.12 -25.16
CA LEU A 501 -5.55 8.68 -24.16
C LEU A 501 -4.37 7.94 -24.80
N GLU A 502 -4.63 7.08 -25.79
CA GLU A 502 -3.60 6.32 -26.48
C GLU A 502 -2.48 7.19 -27.05
N LYS A 503 -2.83 8.27 -27.77
CA LYS A 503 -1.83 9.18 -28.33
C LYS A 503 -0.99 9.81 -27.22
N ILE A 504 -1.64 10.26 -26.15
CA ILE A 504 -0.98 10.94 -25.05
C ILE A 504 -0.06 9.98 -24.29
N LEU A 505 -0.44 8.71 -24.12
CA LEU A 505 0.42 7.74 -23.46
C LEU A 505 1.69 7.42 -24.25
N TYR A 506 1.66 7.39 -25.58
CA TYR A 506 2.87 7.23 -26.40
C TYR A 506 3.87 8.38 -26.20
N LEU A 507 3.43 9.56 -25.75
CA LEU A 507 4.34 10.65 -25.41
C LEU A 507 5.16 10.37 -24.14
N ASN A 508 4.77 9.42 -23.29
CA ASN A 508 5.60 9.01 -22.14
C ASN A 508 6.95 8.41 -22.57
N VAL A 509 7.00 7.82 -23.76
CA VAL A 509 8.15 7.08 -24.30
C VAL A 509 8.73 7.73 -25.56
N ALA A 510 8.26 8.93 -25.91
CA ALA A 510 8.73 9.69 -27.05
C ALA A 510 10.04 10.44 -26.73
N SER A 511 10.82 10.74 -27.79
CA SER A 511 11.87 11.74 -27.69
C SER A 511 11.27 13.14 -27.88
N PHE A 512 11.60 14.05 -26.98
CA PHE A 512 11.18 15.46 -27.04
C PHE A 512 12.20 16.36 -27.76
N ASP A 513 13.29 15.78 -28.28
CA ASP A 513 14.31 16.53 -29.01
C ASP A 513 13.75 17.06 -30.33
N GLY A 514 13.33 18.32 -30.33
CA GLY A 514 12.77 19.01 -31.50
C GLY A 514 11.29 18.69 -31.78
N LEU A 515 10.63 17.87 -30.95
CA LEU A 515 9.23 17.49 -31.14
C LEU A 515 8.30 18.69 -30.88
N THR A 516 7.45 19.02 -31.86
CA THR A 516 6.52 20.15 -31.75
C THR A 516 5.08 19.73 -31.47
N TYR A 517 4.29 20.66 -30.92
CA TYR A 517 2.84 20.47 -30.79
C TYR A 517 2.19 20.25 -32.15
N LYS A 518 2.61 21.00 -33.18
CA LYS A 518 2.07 20.86 -34.53
C LYS A 518 2.33 19.50 -35.15
N GLU A 519 3.47 18.87 -34.88
CA GLU A 519 3.75 17.51 -35.37
C GLU A 519 2.85 16.46 -34.70
N VAL A 520 2.58 16.60 -33.40
CA VAL A 520 1.80 15.62 -32.61
C VAL A 520 0.30 15.79 -32.80
N PHE A 521 -0.18 17.04 -32.80
CA PHE A 521 -1.60 17.39 -32.76
C PHE A 521 -2.11 18.02 -34.06
N GLY A 522 -1.22 18.36 -34.99
CA GLY A 522 -1.59 19.08 -36.22
C GLY A 522 -1.86 20.57 -36.02
N LYS A 523 -1.75 21.06 -34.77
CA LYS A 523 -2.00 22.43 -34.34
C LYS A 523 -0.87 22.92 -33.45
N THR A 524 -0.57 24.21 -33.56
CA THR A 524 0.39 24.88 -32.69
C THR A 524 -0.13 24.96 -31.26
N PHE A 525 0.77 25.18 -30.31
CA PHE A 525 0.43 25.35 -28.89
C PHE A 525 -0.60 26.46 -28.65
N ASP A 526 -0.48 27.60 -29.34
CA ASP A 526 -1.44 28.70 -29.21
C ASP A 526 -2.82 28.37 -29.81
N GLU A 527 -2.86 27.66 -30.94
CA GLU A 527 -4.13 27.15 -31.50
C GLU A 527 -4.80 26.16 -30.54
N LEU A 528 -4.04 25.24 -29.94
CA LEU A 528 -4.55 24.28 -28.97
C LEU A 528 -5.12 24.95 -27.72
N LYS A 529 -4.53 26.07 -27.26
CA LYS A 529 -5.08 26.84 -26.13
C LYS A 529 -6.40 27.53 -26.49
N VAL A 530 -6.55 28.01 -27.72
CA VAL A 530 -7.82 28.57 -28.20
C VAL A 530 -8.89 27.48 -28.24
N ASP A 531 -8.57 26.34 -28.87
CA ASP A 531 -9.47 25.19 -28.93
C ASP A 531 -9.85 24.68 -27.53
N TRP A 532 -8.90 24.63 -26.60
CA TRP A 532 -9.16 24.26 -25.21
C TRP A 532 -10.20 25.18 -24.57
N MET A 533 -10.06 26.50 -24.73
CA MET A 533 -11.03 27.45 -24.22
C MET A 533 -12.41 27.25 -24.85
N ASP A 534 -12.47 26.96 -26.15
CA ASP A 534 -13.75 26.74 -26.82
C ASP A 534 -14.38 25.40 -26.40
N TYR A 535 -13.60 24.34 -26.26
CA TYR A 535 -14.03 23.06 -25.68
C TYR A 535 -14.68 23.23 -24.31
N LEU A 536 -14.07 24.03 -23.41
CA LEU A 536 -14.65 24.28 -22.10
C LEU A 536 -16.03 24.93 -22.20
N LYS A 537 -16.18 25.97 -23.04
CA LYS A 537 -17.46 26.69 -23.22
C LYS A 537 -18.54 25.79 -23.83
N GLU A 538 -18.17 24.95 -24.79
CA GLU A 538 -19.10 24.03 -25.43
C GLU A 538 -19.56 22.90 -24.50
N THR A 539 -18.67 22.43 -23.62
CA THR A 539 -18.90 21.25 -22.78
C THR A 539 -19.52 21.58 -21.42
N ILE A 540 -19.27 22.79 -20.89
CA ILE A 540 -19.63 23.16 -19.52
C ILE A 540 -20.55 24.37 -19.54
N LYS A 541 -21.82 24.15 -19.20
CA LYS A 541 -22.81 25.23 -19.14
C LYS A 541 -22.40 26.27 -18.09
N GLY A 542 -22.38 27.54 -18.49
CA GLY A 542 -22.16 28.68 -17.61
C GLY A 542 -20.68 28.99 -17.33
N ILE A 543 -19.73 28.20 -17.85
CA ILE A 543 -18.30 28.38 -17.58
C ILE A 543 -17.73 29.68 -18.16
N GLU A 544 -18.32 30.22 -19.23
CA GLU A 544 -17.91 31.48 -19.89
C GLU A 544 -17.82 32.64 -18.90
N SER A 545 -18.60 32.55 -17.83
CA SER A 545 -18.69 33.60 -16.84
C SER A 545 -17.45 33.68 -15.94
N ILE A 546 -16.55 32.68 -15.95
CA ILE A 546 -15.31 32.67 -15.15
C ILE A 546 -14.01 32.56 -15.97
N LEU A 547 -14.09 32.16 -17.23
CA LEU A 547 -12.99 32.21 -18.19
C LEU A 547 -12.72 33.66 -18.60
#